data_AF-A0A7J8LIR5-F1
#
_entry.id   AF-A0A7J8LIR5-F1
#
_cell.length_a   1.000
_cell.length_b   1.000
_cell.length_c   1.000
_cell.angle_alpha   90.00
_cell.angle_beta   90.00
_cell.angle_gamma   90.00
#
_symmetry.space_group_name_H-M   'P 1'
#
loop_
_entity.id
_entity.type
_entity.pdbx_description
1 polymer ?
#
loop_
_entity_poly.entity_id
_entity_poly.type
_entity_poly.pdbx_seq_one_letter_code
_entity_poly.pdbx_strand_id
1 'polypeptide(L)' 'MAATRFEIEKYDGVTNFNLLQVRMMTILVQTGLKKVVIEKKSENLNQTEWEEFDEKTLSTIQLCLTNTVLQK' A
#
# COMPACT_ATOMS: atom_id res chain seq x y z
N MET A 1 -0.91 14.85 12.34
CA MET A 1 -1.39 13.54 11.85
C MET A 1 -0.34 12.51 12.21
N ALA A 2 -0.69 11.52 13.03
CA ALA A 2 0.22 10.44 13.38
C ALA A 2 0.48 9.61 12.12
N ALA A 3 1.72 9.54 11.65
CA ALA A 3 2.10 8.64 10.58
C ALA A 3 2.01 7.22 11.13
N THR A 4 0.99 6.47 10.71
CA THR A 4 0.87 5.04 11.02
C THR A 4 2.02 4.33 10.32
N ARG A 5 3.11 4.08 11.05
CA ARG A 5 4.26 3.33 10.55
C ARG A 5 3.92 1.85 10.63
N PHE A 6 3.80 1.22 9.47
CA PHE A 6 3.71 -0.23 9.38
C PHE A 6 5.12 -0.78 9.21
N GLU A 7 5.60 -1.56 10.17
CA GLU A 7 6.85 -2.30 10.01
C GLU A 7 6.59 -3.49 9.08
N ILE A 8 6.87 -3.31 7.79
CA ILE A 8 6.83 -4.38 6.80
C ILE A 8 8.26 -4.81 6.50
N GLU A 9 8.58 -6.07 6.76
CA GLU A 9 9.82 -6.67 6.26
C GLU A 9 9.83 -6.64 4.72
N LYS A 10 10.93 -6.12 4.16
CA LYS A 10 11.17 -6.20 2.71
C LYS A 10 11.24 -7.65 2.28
N TYR A 11 10.75 -7.92 1.07
CA TYR A 11 10.96 -9.22 0.44
C TYR A 11 12.45 -9.45 0.21
N ASP A 12 13.00 -10.47 0.87
CA ASP A 12 14.41 -10.87 0.80
C ASP A 12 14.65 -12.01 -0.19
N GLY A 13 13.63 -12.43 -0.93
CA GLY A 13 13.70 -13.57 -1.86
C GLY A 13 13.57 -14.94 -1.19
N VAL A 14 13.56 -15.00 0.15
CA VAL A 14 13.45 -16.23 0.95
C VAL A 14 12.08 -16.31 1.63
N THR A 15 11.61 -15.17 2.13
CA THR A 15 10.32 -15.01 2.79
C THR A 15 9.18 -15.23 1.80
N ASN A 16 8.05 -15.75 2.26
CA ASN A 16 6.91 -15.99 1.38
C ASN A 16 6.34 -14.68 0.81
N PHE A 17 6.41 -14.49 -0.50
CA PHE A 17 5.85 -13.33 -1.20
C PHE A 17 4.36 -13.12 -0.88
N ASN A 18 3.62 -14.22 -0.68
CA ASN A 18 2.20 -14.15 -0.32
C ASN A 18 2.00 -13.52 1.07
N LEU A 19 2.94 -13.67 2.00
CA LEU A 19 2.87 -13.03 3.31
C LEU A 19 3.05 -11.51 3.18
N LEU A 20 4.00 -11.07 2.35
CA LEU A 20 4.18 -9.65 2.04
C LEU A 20 2.92 -9.07 1.37
N GLN A 21 2.34 -9.80 0.41
CA GLN A 21 1.11 -9.40 -0.28
C GLN A 21 -0.06 -9.24 0.70
N VAL A 22 -0.27 -10.19 1.62
CA VAL A 22 -1.33 -10.12 2.64
C VAL A 22 -1.12 -8.93 3.59
N ARG A 23 0.13 -8.65 4.00
CA ARG A 23 0.47 -7.48 4.83
C ARG A 23 0.16 -6.18 4.09
N MET A 24 0.55 -6.05 2.82
CA MET A 24 0.28 -4.88 1.99
C MET A 24 -1.22 -4.68 1.75
N MET A 25 -1.97 -5.75 1.43
CA MET A 25 -3.44 -5.68 1.31
C MET A 25 -4.09 -5.18 2.60
N THR A 26 -3.64 -5.69 3.75
CA THR A 26 -4.19 -5.31 5.06
C THR A 26 -3.97 -3.82 5.34
N ILE A 27 -2.82 -3.27 4.95
CA ILE A 27 -2.50 -1.85 5.11
C ILE A 27 -3.37 -0.99 4.19
N LEU A 28 -3.51 -1.38 2.93
CA LEU A 28 -4.37 -0.67 1.98
C LEU A 28 -5.84 -0.68 2.43
N VAL A 29 -6.31 -1.76 3.04
CA VAL A 29 -7.65 -1.79 3.65
C VAL A 29 -7.74 -0.83 4.84
N GLN A 30 -6.74 -0.81 5.72
CA GLN A 30 -6.70 0.10 6.88
C GLN A 30 -6.61 1.58 6.49
N THR A 31 -5.96 1.92 5.37
CA THR A 31 -5.87 3.30 4.86
C THR A 31 -7.08 3.74 4.03
N GLY A 32 -8.11 2.90 3.94
CA GLY A 32 -9.34 3.18 3.19
C GLY A 32 -9.22 2.96 1.68
N LEU A 33 -8.13 2.34 1.22
CA LEU A 33 -7.82 2.05 -0.18
C LEU A 33 -8.30 0.67 -0.65
N LYS A 34 -9.22 0.03 0.11
CA LYS A 34 -9.81 -1.28 -0.21
C LYS A 34 -10.38 -1.34 -1.64
N LYS A 35 -10.90 -0.23 -2.16
CA LYS A 35 -11.46 -0.15 -3.52
C LYS A 35 -10.42 -0.46 -4.61
N VAL A 36 -9.17 -0.02 -4.43
CA VAL A 36 -8.05 -0.26 -5.36
C VAL A 36 -7.59 -1.72 -5.32
N VAL A 37 -7.65 -2.35 -4.15
CA VAL A 37 -7.21 -3.73 -3.93
C VAL A 37 -8.14 -4.76 -4.58
N ILE A 38 -9.44 -4.45 -4.65
CA ILE A 38 -10.47 -5.42 -5.05
C ILE A 38 -10.96 -5.15 -6.47
N GLU A 39 -10.96 -3.91 -6.95
CA GLU A 39 -11.55 -3.57 -8.24
C GLU A 39 -10.48 -3.18 -9.26
N LYS A 40 -10.36 -4.02 -10.29
CA LYS A 40 -10.00 -3.60 -11.65
C LYS A 40 -10.83 -2.35 -11.96
N LYS A 41 -10.20 -1.18 -12.20
CA LYS A 41 -10.82 0.15 -12.41
C LYS A 41 -12.33 0.06 -12.54
N SER A 42 -13.05 0.25 -11.44
CA SER A 42 -14.52 0.18 -11.45
C SER A 42 -15.02 1.15 -12.52
N GLU A 43 -15.85 0.70 -13.47
CA GLU A 43 -16.37 1.55 -14.56
C GLU A 43 -17.13 2.78 -14.03
N ASN A 44 -17.52 2.73 -12.75
CA ASN A 44 -18.19 3.80 -12.02
C ASN A 44 -17.25 4.81 -11.34
N LEU A 45 -15.94 4.54 -11.27
CA LEU A 45 -14.95 5.49 -10.76
C LEU A 45 -14.51 6.42 -11.88
N ASN A 46 -14.58 7.73 -11.63
CA ASN A 46 -14.11 8.70 -12.61
C ASN A 46 -12.56 8.60 -12.73
N GLN A 47 -12.02 9.02 -13.88
CA GLN A 47 -10.59 8.85 -14.16
C GLN A 47 -9.70 9.58 -13.14
N THR A 48 -10.12 10.77 -12.70
CA THR A 48 -9.39 11.60 -11.73
C THR A 48 -9.37 10.97 -10.34
N GLU A 49 -10.51 10.47 -9.86
CA GLU A 49 -10.61 9.72 -8.60
C GLU A 49 -9.73 8.46 -8.66
N TRP A 50 -9.74 7.75 -9.79
CA TRP A 50 -8.88 6.58 -9.98
C TRP A 50 -7.39 6.93 -9.90
N GLU A 51 -6.97 8.01 -10.55
CA GLU A 51 -5.58 8.50 -10.49
C GLU A 51 -5.17 8.90 -9.08
N GLU A 52 -6.02 9.63 -8.34
CA GLU A 52 -5.77 9.97 -6.94
C GLU A 52 -5.65 8.73 -6.05
N PHE A 53 -6.50 7.72 -6.29
CA PHE A 53 -6.46 6.45 -5.57
C PHE A 53 -5.20 5.64 -5.88
N ASP A 54 -4.76 5.63 -7.13
CA ASP A 54 -3.53 4.96 -7.58
C ASP A 54 -2.29 5.64 -6.97
N GLU A 55 -2.21 6.97 -7.06
CA GLU A 55 -1.11 7.75 -6.48
C GLU A 55 -1.01 7.55 -4.96
N LYS A 56 -2.16 7.55 -4.27
CA LYS A 56 -2.22 7.34 -2.81
C LYS A 56 -1.84 5.91 -2.43
N THR A 57 -2.20 4.93 -3.25
CA THR A 57 -1.80 3.52 -3.07
C THR A 57 -0.30 3.35 -3.25
N LEU A 58 0.26 3.89 -4.34
CA LEU A 58 1.68 3.89 -4.62
C LEU A 58 2.48 4.56 -3.48
N SER A 59 2.05 5.75 -3.07
CA SER A 59 2.67 6.51 -1.97
C SER A 59 2.66 5.73 -0.65
N THR A 60 1.55 5.04 -0.35
CA THR A 60 1.42 4.22 0.87
C THR A 60 2.38 3.02 0.82
N ILE A 61 2.44 2.32 -0.32
CA ILE A 61 3.36 1.20 -0.53
C ILE A 61 4.81 1.66 -0.40
N GLN A 62 5.18 2.75 -1.08
CA GLN A 62 6.50 3.34 -1.00
C GLN A 62 6.84 3.71 0.45
N LEU A 63 5.94 4.37 1.18
CA LEU A 63 6.18 4.73 2.58
C LEU A 63 6.44 3.50 3.46
N CYS A 64 5.73 2.39 3.23
CA CYS A 64 5.92 1.16 4.00
C CYS A 64 7.20 0.40 3.63
N LEU A 65 7.64 0.48 2.37
CA LEU A 65 8.83 -0.20 1.87
C LEU A 65 10.11 0.64 1.98
N THR A 66 9.99 1.95 2.09
CA THR A 66 11.13 2.84 2.27
C THR A 66 11.57 2.72 3.72
N ASN A 67 12.49 1.79 3.99
CA ASN A 67 13.21 1.73 5.25
C ASN A 67 13.62 3.16 5.59
N THR A 68 13.19 3.63 6.75
CA THR A 68 13.58 4.91 7.29
C THR A 68 15.11 4.94 7.34
N VAL A 69 15.72 5.60 6.35
CA VAL A 69 17.11 6.14 6.39
C VAL A 69 17.25 7.23 7.47
N LEU A 70 16.30 7.27 8.42
CA LEU A 70 16.28 8.10 9.61
C LEU A 70 16.36 7.27 10.90
N GLN A 71 16.76 5.99 10.83
CA GLN A 71 17.35 5.33 12.00
C GLN A 71 18.81 5.82 12.09
N LYS A 72 19.00 6.89 12.85
CA LYS A 72 20.30 7.42 13.25
C LYS A 72 20.70 6.82 14.60
#